data_AF-A0A5C4J4V0-F1
#
_entry.id   AF-A0A5C4J4V0-F1
#
_cell.length_a   1.000
_cell.length_b   1.000
_cell.length_c   1.000
_cell.angle_alpha   90.00
_cell.angle_beta   90.00
_cell.angle_gamma   90.00
#
_symmetry.space_group_name_H-M   'P 1'
#
loop_
_entity.id
_entity.type
_entity.pdbx_description
1 polymer ?
#
loop_
_entity_poly.entity_id
_entity_poly.type
_entity_poly.pdbx_seq_one_letter_code
_entity_poly.pdbx_strand_id
1 'polypeptide(L)'
;MTLDMRFFPVPGTHAVSTDLVGVRANFHYGSGNVLEQHYADESTMVWTGVSGDFTGVRQTEPTLRVFKLAPGQYFITWYEAGTVATAAHGEVFDQGYPIAVVADFQRLVATAAYTNPREDGGQYFLVDQATIEILEDPRGIIGSIAREASR
;
A
#
# COMPACT_ATOMS: atom_id res chain seq x y z
N MET A 1 -16.01 -14.33 9.71
CA MET A 1 -15.07 -15.05 8.83
C MET A 1 -13.67 -14.73 9.33
N THR A 2 -12.93 -15.72 9.83
CA THR A 2 -11.55 -15.51 10.29
C THR A 2 -10.69 -15.38 9.04
N LEU A 3 -10.16 -14.20 8.78
CA LEU A 3 -9.32 -13.96 7.60
C LEU A 3 -8.10 -14.87 7.68
N ASP A 4 -7.89 -15.67 6.64
CA ASP A 4 -6.74 -16.55 6.55
C ASP A 4 -5.51 -15.75 6.12
N MET A 5 -4.79 -15.23 7.11
CA MET A 5 -3.58 -14.42 6.97
C MET A 5 -2.38 -15.17 6.34
N ARG A 6 -2.53 -16.44 5.93
CA ARG A 6 -1.46 -17.25 5.31
C ARG A 6 -0.96 -16.73 3.96
N PHE A 7 -1.60 -15.71 3.37
CA PHE A 7 -1.12 -15.06 2.14
C PHE A 7 0.06 -14.09 2.38
N PHE A 8 0.32 -13.73 3.64
CA PHE A 8 1.40 -12.82 4.02
C PHE A 8 2.60 -13.59 4.60
N PRO A 9 3.84 -13.06 4.48
CA PRO A 9 5.04 -13.71 5.00
C PRO A 9 4.81 -14.16 6.44
N VAL A 10 4.97 -15.48 6.66
CA VAL A 10 4.70 -16.10 7.95
C VAL A 10 5.61 -15.46 9.01
N PRO A 11 5.07 -15.05 10.17
CA PRO A 11 5.88 -14.60 11.29
C PRO A 11 7.01 -15.59 11.57
N GLY A 12 8.26 -15.13 11.49
CA GLY A 12 9.47 -15.95 11.72
C GLY A 12 10.46 -16.06 10.57
N THR A 13 10.16 -15.51 9.38
CA THR A 13 11.08 -15.55 8.21
C THR A 13 11.70 -14.21 7.85
N HIS A 14 11.00 -13.09 8.06
CA HIS A 14 11.49 -11.73 7.86
C HIS A 14 11.13 -10.83 9.05
N ALA A 15 12.00 -9.86 9.36
CA ALA A 15 11.75 -8.91 10.43
C ALA A 15 10.59 -7.98 10.06
N VAL A 16 9.53 -8.02 10.88
CA VAL A 16 8.49 -6.98 10.87
C VAL A 16 9.17 -5.66 11.23
N SER A 17 8.87 -4.61 10.48
CA SER A 17 9.45 -3.30 10.66
C SER A 17 8.43 -2.31 11.14
N THR A 18 8.82 -1.48 12.10
CA THR A 18 8.08 -0.30 12.51
C THR A 18 8.64 0.95 11.87
N ASP A 19 9.56 0.88 10.89
CA ASP A 19 10.28 2.03 10.32
C ASP A 19 9.35 3.03 9.62
N LEU A 20 8.18 2.58 9.15
CA LEU A 20 7.22 3.42 8.44
C LEU A 20 6.17 4.08 9.35
N VAL A 21 6.05 3.69 10.62
CA VAL A 21 5.07 4.30 11.55
C VAL A 21 5.18 5.84 11.56
N GLY A 22 4.05 6.50 11.31
CA GLY A 22 3.86 7.95 11.20
C GLY A 22 4.24 8.55 9.85
N VAL A 23 4.80 7.78 8.91
CA VAL A 23 5.17 8.28 7.59
C VAL A 23 3.92 8.56 6.76
N ARG A 24 3.92 9.69 6.05
CA ARG A 24 2.96 10.01 4.98
C ARG A 24 3.70 10.21 3.68
N ALA A 25 3.26 9.55 2.63
CA ALA A 25 3.88 9.67 1.31
C ALA A 25 2.84 9.54 0.19
N ASN A 26 3.02 10.31 -0.87
CA ASN A 26 2.29 10.13 -2.12
C ASN A 26 2.99 9.09 -2.99
N PHE A 27 2.22 8.15 -3.51
CA PHE A 27 2.65 7.18 -4.50
C PHE A 27 2.04 7.61 -5.84
N HIS A 28 2.89 8.05 -6.75
CA HIS A 28 2.53 8.53 -8.09
C HIS A 28 2.63 7.35 -9.06
N TYR A 29 1.52 6.68 -9.30
CA TYR A 29 1.46 5.45 -10.09
C TYR A 29 1.51 5.72 -11.60
N GLY A 30 2.07 4.77 -12.35
CA GLY A 30 2.15 4.81 -13.82
C GLY A 30 0.77 4.80 -14.49
N SER A 31 -0.25 4.24 -13.84
CA SER A 31 -1.65 4.35 -14.27
C SER A 31 -2.22 5.77 -14.22
N GLY A 32 -1.53 6.73 -13.58
CA GLY A 32 -1.99 8.12 -13.43
C GLY A 32 -2.70 8.41 -12.11
N ASN A 33 -2.88 7.39 -11.25
CA ASN A 33 -3.39 7.58 -9.89
C ASN A 33 -2.32 8.12 -8.95
N VAL A 34 -2.69 9.02 -8.05
CA VAL A 34 -1.85 9.42 -6.92
C VAL A 34 -2.55 9.02 -5.64
N LEU A 35 -1.93 8.12 -4.88
CA LEU A 35 -2.47 7.65 -3.60
C LEU A 35 -1.55 8.11 -2.47
N GLU A 36 -2.09 8.91 -1.55
CA GLU A 36 -1.42 9.18 -0.28
C GLU A 36 -1.55 7.93 0.59
N GLN A 37 -0.42 7.44 1.09
CA GLN A 37 -0.35 6.37 2.09
C GLN A 37 0.14 6.94 3.42
N HIS A 38 -0.65 6.77 4.46
CA HIS A 38 -0.33 7.11 5.84
C HIS A 38 -0.23 5.84 6.68
N TYR A 39 0.99 5.53 7.12
CA TYR A 39 1.29 4.40 8.00
C TYR A 39 1.00 4.80 9.45
N ALA A 40 -0.28 4.85 9.82
CA ALA A 40 -0.75 5.45 11.07
C ALA A 40 -0.16 4.79 12.32
N ASP A 41 -0.04 3.46 12.32
CA ASP A 41 0.61 2.68 13.37
C ASP A 41 1.23 1.40 12.79
N GLU A 42 1.68 0.47 13.65
CA GLU A 42 2.36 -0.77 13.26
C GLU A 42 1.48 -1.73 12.41
N SER A 43 0.17 -1.53 12.44
CA SER A 43 -0.83 -2.42 11.85
C SER A 43 -1.93 -1.72 11.07
N THR A 44 -1.94 -0.38 11.06
CA THR A 44 -2.96 0.42 10.39
C THR A 44 -2.36 1.26 9.26
N MET A 45 -2.87 1.06 8.05
CA MET A 45 -2.69 1.95 6.91
C MET A 45 -3.93 2.81 6.72
N VAL A 46 -3.75 4.08 6.40
CA VAL A 46 -4.82 4.92 5.87
C VAL A 46 -4.37 5.41 4.50
N TRP A 47 -5.11 5.04 3.47
CA TRP A 47 -4.84 5.53 2.12
C TRP A 47 -5.89 6.53 1.67
N THR A 48 -5.50 7.48 0.84
CA THR A 48 -6.40 8.49 0.27
C THR A 48 -6.06 8.74 -1.20
N GLY A 49 -7.05 8.68 -2.08
CA GLY A 49 -6.85 9.04 -3.48
C GLY A 49 -6.77 10.56 -3.63
N VAL A 50 -5.61 11.05 -4.05
CA VAL A 50 -5.30 12.47 -4.24
C VAL A 50 -5.64 12.93 -5.65
N SER A 51 -5.36 12.09 -6.65
CA SER A 51 -5.74 12.32 -8.04
C SER A 51 -5.97 11.00 -8.78
N GLY A 52 -6.66 11.07 -9.93
CA GLY A 52 -7.04 9.90 -10.73
C GLY A 52 -8.42 9.37 -10.35
N ASP A 53 -8.65 8.09 -10.63
CA ASP A 53 -9.97 7.46 -10.52
C ASP A 53 -10.45 7.35 -9.06
N PHE A 54 -9.52 7.38 -8.11
CA PHE A 54 -9.80 7.25 -6.68
C PHE A 54 -9.87 8.60 -5.94
N THR A 55 -9.90 9.73 -6.66
CA THR A 55 -9.88 11.07 -6.04
C THR A 55 -10.97 11.22 -4.98
N GLY A 56 -10.56 11.59 -3.76
CA GLY A 56 -11.45 11.79 -2.62
C GLY A 56 -11.86 10.52 -1.87
N VAL A 57 -11.52 9.33 -2.38
CA VAL A 57 -11.70 8.07 -1.66
C VAL A 57 -10.68 7.98 -0.52
N ARG A 58 -11.12 7.52 0.64
CA ARG A 58 -10.28 7.29 1.81
C ARG A 58 -10.70 6.01 2.53
N GLN A 59 -9.74 5.15 2.82
CA GLN A 59 -9.99 3.91 3.57
C GLN A 59 -8.95 3.72 4.67
N THR A 60 -9.33 2.96 5.70
CA THR A 60 -8.50 2.61 6.87
C THR A 60 -8.42 1.11 6.98
N GLU A 61 -7.20 0.59 6.93
CA GLU A 61 -6.91 -0.84 6.78
C GLU A 61 -6.13 -1.35 7.99
N PRO A 62 -6.76 -2.08 8.92
CA PRO A 62 -6.16 -2.55 10.19
C PRO A 62 -5.33 -3.84 10.02
N THR A 63 -5.00 -4.19 8.79
CA THR A 63 -4.32 -5.44 8.40
C THR A 63 -2.92 -5.20 7.87
N LEU A 64 -2.40 -3.97 7.97
CA LEU A 64 -1.08 -3.59 7.50
C LEU A 64 0.00 -4.45 8.16
N ARG A 65 0.97 -4.87 7.35
CA ARG A 65 2.24 -5.44 7.75
C ARG A 65 3.34 -4.83 6.90
N VAL A 66 4.46 -4.53 7.54
CA VAL A 66 5.66 -4.00 6.89
C VAL A 66 6.82 -4.92 7.24
N PHE A 67 7.53 -5.41 6.23
CA PHE A 67 8.70 -6.27 6.40
C PHE A 67 9.91 -5.57 5.79
N LYS A 68 11.01 -5.51 6.55
CA LYS A 68 12.26 -4.95 6.04
C LYS A 68 12.99 -6.00 5.19
N LEU A 69 13.26 -5.65 3.94
CA LEU A 69 14.00 -6.51 3.00
C LEU A 69 15.50 -6.17 3.00
N ALA A 70 15.80 -4.87 3.01
CA ALA A 70 17.15 -4.31 3.03
C ALA A 70 17.09 -2.88 3.62
N PRO A 71 18.22 -2.18 3.85
CA PRO A 71 18.19 -0.77 4.21
C PRO A 71 17.35 0.05 3.22
N GLY A 72 16.25 0.66 3.70
CA GLY A 72 15.33 1.46 2.87
C GLY A 72 14.39 0.68 1.96
N GLN A 73 14.49 -0.64 1.91
CA GLN A 73 13.63 -1.49 1.08
C GLN A 73 12.65 -2.28 1.95
N TYR A 74 11.37 -2.22 1.61
CA TYR A 74 10.29 -2.83 2.39
C TYR A 74 9.33 -3.61 1.50
N PHE A 75 8.80 -4.71 2.04
CA PHE A 75 7.59 -5.35 1.56
C PHE A 75 6.43 -4.92 2.47
N ILE A 76 5.47 -4.22 1.91
CA ILE A 76 4.33 -3.64 2.60
C ILE A 76 3.08 -4.34 2.10
N THR A 77 2.18 -4.69 3.00
CA THR A 77 1.00 -5.46 2.61
C THR A 77 -0.14 -5.23 3.56
N TRP A 78 -1.36 -5.24 3.04
CA TRP A 78 -2.60 -5.17 3.81
C TRP A 78 -3.69 -5.89 3.04
N TYR A 79 -4.86 -6.01 3.66
CA TYR A 79 -6.07 -6.51 3.06
C TYR A 79 -7.11 -5.40 3.08
N GLU A 80 -7.56 -4.99 1.90
CA GLU A 80 -8.64 -4.00 1.77
C GLU A 80 -9.96 -4.69 1.99
N ALA A 81 -10.74 -4.20 2.95
CA ALA A 81 -12.09 -4.66 3.19
C ALA A 81 -13.05 -4.11 2.12
N GLY A 82 -12.84 -4.52 0.86
CA GLY A 82 -13.66 -4.24 -0.31
C GLY A 82 -13.89 -2.74 -0.57
N THR A 83 -13.27 -2.19 -1.61
CA THR A 83 -13.91 -1.07 -2.30
C THR A 83 -15.24 -1.58 -2.84
N VAL A 84 -16.36 -1.00 -2.39
CA VAL A 84 -17.69 -1.32 -2.93
C VAL A 84 -17.71 -0.82 -4.37
N ALA A 85 -17.25 -1.65 -5.31
CA ALA A 85 -17.58 -1.46 -6.70
C ALA A 85 -18.94 -2.11 -6.92
N THR A 86 -19.91 -1.27 -7.27
CA THR A 86 -21.16 -1.78 -7.83
C THR A 86 -20.88 -2.07 -9.30
N ALA A 87 -20.92 -3.34 -9.68
CA ALA A 87 -20.88 -3.72 -11.09
C ALA A 87 -22.04 -3.06 -11.85
N ALA A 88 -21.92 -2.89 -13.17
CA ALA A 88 -22.96 -2.26 -13.99
C ALA A 88 -24.33 -2.96 -13.90
N HIS A 89 -24.36 -4.21 -13.40
CA HIS A 89 -25.55 -5.03 -13.18
C HIS A 89 -26.00 -5.15 -11.71
N GLY A 90 -25.45 -4.33 -10.79
CA GLY A 90 -25.90 -4.26 -9.40
C GLY A 90 -25.34 -5.34 -8.48
N GLU A 91 -24.39 -6.16 -8.95
CA GLU A 91 -23.64 -7.07 -8.09
C GLU A 91 -22.69 -6.27 -7.20
N VAL A 92 -22.73 -6.57 -5.89
CA VAL A 92 -21.86 -5.97 -4.88
C VAL A 92 -20.72 -6.93 -4.61
N PHE A 93 -19.49 -6.51 -4.92
CA PHE A 93 -18.29 -7.25 -4.55
C PHE A 93 -17.88 -6.83 -3.14
N ASP A 94 -18.28 -7.63 -2.16
CA ASP A 94 -17.93 -7.46 -0.74
C ASP A 94 -16.67 -8.25 -0.33
N GLN A 95 -16.09 -8.99 -1.27
CA GLN A 95 -14.88 -9.76 -1.04
C GLN A 95 -13.69 -8.82 -1.12
N GLY A 96 -13.10 -8.53 0.03
CA GLY A 96 -11.85 -7.78 0.10
C GLY A 96 -10.70 -8.47 -0.65
N TYR A 97 -9.59 -7.78 -0.77
CA TYR A 97 -8.44 -8.28 -1.52
C TYR A 97 -7.12 -7.88 -0.90
N PRO A 98 -6.06 -8.72 -1.07
CA PRO A 98 -4.74 -8.38 -0.60
C PRO A 98 -4.09 -7.34 -1.51
N ILE A 99 -3.37 -6.41 -0.89
CA ILE A 99 -2.43 -5.50 -1.54
C ILE A 99 -1.02 -5.89 -1.16
N ALA A 100 -0.12 -5.89 -2.12
CA ALA A 100 1.30 -6.08 -1.91
C ALA A 100 2.08 -4.96 -2.58
N VAL A 101 3.01 -4.32 -1.86
CA VAL A 101 3.87 -3.26 -2.37
C VAL A 101 5.31 -3.58 -2.01
N VAL A 102 6.19 -3.60 -3.00
CA VAL A 102 7.64 -3.53 -2.78
C VAL A 102 8.04 -2.07 -2.95
N ALA A 103 8.55 -1.45 -1.90
CA ALA A 103 8.98 -0.05 -1.90
C ALA A 103 10.47 0.06 -1.60
N ASP A 104 11.14 0.92 -2.36
CA ASP A 104 12.52 1.35 -2.14
C ASP A 104 12.51 2.86 -1.87
N PHE A 105 12.61 3.23 -0.59
CA PHE A 105 12.67 4.63 -0.17
C PHE A 105 14.05 5.28 -0.33
N GLN A 106 15.10 4.51 -0.67
CA GLN A 106 16.36 5.10 -1.11
C GLN A 106 16.22 5.67 -2.53
N ARG A 107 15.55 4.91 -3.40
CA ARG A 107 15.32 5.29 -4.79
C ARG A 107 14.00 6.03 -5.03
N LEU A 108 13.16 6.12 -4.01
CA LEU A 108 11.82 6.72 -4.06
C LEU A 108 10.96 6.09 -5.16
N VAL A 109 10.96 4.76 -5.23
CA VAL A 109 10.16 3.99 -6.19
C VAL A 109 9.44 2.84 -5.50
N ALA A 110 8.32 2.43 -6.06
CA ALA A 110 7.58 1.26 -5.61
C ALA A 110 6.98 0.47 -6.78
N THR A 111 6.61 -0.77 -6.51
CA THR A 111 5.75 -1.57 -7.38
C THR A 111 4.66 -2.18 -6.51
N ALA A 112 3.41 -1.90 -6.86
CA ALA A 112 2.24 -2.46 -6.19
C ALA A 112 1.61 -3.55 -7.07
N ALA A 113 1.11 -4.60 -6.42
CA ALA A 113 0.28 -5.62 -7.01
C ALA A 113 -1.02 -5.72 -6.21
N TYR A 114 -2.15 -5.64 -6.91
CA TYR A 114 -3.47 -5.69 -6.31
C TYR A 114 -4.52 -6.16 -7.29
N THR A 115 -5.66 -6.59 -6.76
CA THR A 115 -6.85 -6.90 -7.56
C THR A 115 -7.88 -5.83 -7.39
N ASN A 116 -8.57 -5.48 -8.47
CA ASN A 116 -9.73 -4.62 -8.41
C ASN A 116 -10.94 -5.33 -9.03
N PRO A 117 -12.15 -5.02 -8.56
CA PRO A 117 -13.38 -5.48 -9.20
C PRO A 117 -13.56 -4.87 -10.60
N ARG A 118 -14.08 -5.65 -11.54
CA ARG A 118 -14.51 -5.19 -12.87
C ARG A 118 -16.01 -4.89 -12.87
N GLU A 119 -16.44 -4.04 -13.80
CA GLU A 119 -17.85 -3.71 -14.00
C GLU A 119 -18.73 -4.91 -14.40
N ASP A 120 -18.12 -5.98 -14.95
CA ASP A 120 -18.79 -7.20 -15.39
C ASP A 120 -18.90 -8.28 -14.31
N GLY A 121 -18.51 -7.94 -13.08
CA GLY A 121 -18.50 -8.84 -11.95
C GLY A 121 -17.29 -9.79 -11.84
N GLY A 122 -16.28 -9.60 -12.69
CA GLY A 122 -14.98 -10.25 -12.51
C GLY A 122 -14.03 -9.46 -11.61
N GLN A 123 -12.81 -9.97 -11.46
CA GLN A 123 -11.68 -9.24 -10.90
C GLN A 123 -10.60 -9.10 -11.98
N TYR A 124 -9.84 -8.01 -11.93
CA TYR A 124 -8.62 -7.86 -12.71
C TYR A 124 -7.42 -7.72 -11.78
N PHE A 125 -6.27 -8.16 -12.25
CA PHE A 125 -5.00 -8.06 -11.55
C PHE A 125 -4.21 -6.90 -12.15
N LEU A 126 -3.73 -6.01 -11.30
CA LEU A 126 -2.82 -4.93 -11.68
C LEU A 126 -1.46 -5.15 -11.05
N VAL A 127 -0.43 -4.83 -11.84
CA VAL A 127 0.91 -4.51 -11.36
C VAL A 127 1.21 -3.11 -11.86
N ASP A 128 1.50 -2.20 -10.95
CA ASP A 128 1.75 -0.80 -11.28
C ASP A 128 3.00 -0.29 -10.55
N GLN A 129 3.77 0.53 -11.25
CA GLN A 129 4.98 1.15 -10.71
C GLN A 129 4.66 2.56 -10.25
N ALA A 130 5.29 3.00 -9.18
CA ALA A 130 5.12 4.36 -8.67
C ALA A 130 6.46 5.03 -8.35
N THR A 131 6.50 6.35 -8.45
CA THR A 131 7.47 7.16 -7.71
C THR A 131 6.88 7.57 -6.36
N ILE A 132 7.75 7.81 -5.37
CA ILE A 132 7.36 8.13 -4.00
C ILE A 132 7.76 9.56 -3.69
N GLU A 133 6.83 10.32 -3.13
CA GLU A 133 7.05 11.65 -2.56
C GLU A 133 6.75 11.59 -1.06
N ILE A 134 7.76 11.84 -0.22
CA ILE A 134 7.58 11.84 1.24
C ILE A 134 7.01 13.19 1.67
N LEU A 135 5.85 13.16 2.32
CA LEU A 135 5.18 14.34 2.86
C LEU A 135 5.54 14.56 4.33
N GLU A 136 5.54 13.48 5.11
CA GLU A 136 5.88 13.50 6.54
C GLU A 136 6.71 12.27 6.90
N ASP A 137 7.75 12.49 7.73
CA ASP A 137 8.58 11.45 8.33
C ASP A 137 8.97 11.90 9.75
N PRO A 138 8.05 11.75 10.73
CA PRO A 138 8.21 12.36 12.06
C PRO A 138 9.41 11.80 12.83
N ARG A 139 9.88 10.59 12.49
CA ARG A 139 11.06 9.98 13.11
C ARG A 139 12.34 10.20 12.30
N GLY A 140 12.25 10.80 11.12
CA GLY A 140 13.39 11.10 10.24
C GLY A 140 14.10 9.86 9.68
N ILE A 141 13.53 8.66 9.85
CA ILE A 141 14.16 7.39 9.47
C ILE A 141 14.25 7.32 7.95
N ILE A 142 13.14 7.58 7.25
CA ILE A 142 13.05 7.45 5.80
C ILE A 142 13.81 8.58 5.10
N GLY A 143 13.71 9.81 5.61
CA GLY A 143 14.48 10.94 5.12
C GLY A 143 15.99 10.73 5.29
N SER A 144 16.44 10.04 6.35
CA SER A 144 17.86 9.71 6.52
C SER A 144 18.36 8.72 5.45
N ILE A 145 17.57 7.68 5.19
CA ILE A 145 17.84 6.64 4.20
C ILE A 145 17.94 7.22 2.78
N ALA A 146 17.01 8.11 2.39
CA ALA A 146 17.01 8.74 1.08
C ALA A 146 18.26 9.61 0.85
N ARG A 147 18.77 10.28 1.90
CA ARG A 147 19.97 11.12 1.81
C ARG A 147 21.26 10.31 1.68
N GLU A 148 21.35 9.14 2.29
CA GLU A 148 22.54 8.28 2.22
C GLU A 148 22.77 7.71 0.81
N ALA A 149 21.69 7.45 0.07
CA ALA A 149 21.75 6.94 -1.31
C ALA A 149 22.17 7.99 -2.35
N SER A 150 22.17 9.27 -1.98
CA SER A 150 22.54 10.39 -2.87
C SER A 150 24.04 10.76 -2.78
N ARG A 151 24.83 9.98 -2.05
CA ARG A 151 26.29 10.12 -1.92
C ARG A 151 27.02 9.04 -2.71
#